data_AF-A0A7Y2PIH7-F1
#
_entry.id   AF-A0A7Y2PIH7-F1
#
_cell.length_a   1.000
_cell.length_b   1.000
_cell.length_c   1.000
_cell.angle_alpha   90.00
_cell.angle_beta   90.00
_cell.angle_gamma   90.00
#
_symmetry.space_group_name_H-M   'P 1'
#
loop_
_entity.id
_entity.type
_entity.pdbx_description
1 polymer ?
#
loop_
_entity_poly.entity_id
_entity_poly.type
_entity_poly.pdbx_seq_one_letter_code
_entity_poly.pdbx_strand_id
1 'polypeptide(L)'
;MNPPVFYFAAAFILIFGLVVIATPQAAGEWLLAAQNWAANTVGWYYMLAMTLYLIFVITTALSGYGKIKLGADHDEPEFSYLSWAGMLFAAGISVTLFFFCVSEPLTHML
;
A
#
# COMPACT_ATOMS: atom_id res chain seq x y z
N MET A 1 -7.61 -16.89 15.79
CA MET A 1 -7.37 -17.28 14.37
C MET A 1 -8.73 -17.61 13.77
N ASN A 2 -9.13 -16.96 12.68
CA ASN A 2 -10.42 -17.21 12.01
C ASN A 2 -10.20 -18.33 10.96
N PRO A 3 -10.56 -19.59 11.26
CA PRO A 3 -10.12 -20.73 10.44
C PRO A 3 -10.61 -20.68 8.99
N PRO A 4 -11.88 -20.31 8.71
CA PRO A 4 -12.36 -20.13 7.33
C PRO A 4 -11.53 -19.16 6.49
N VAL A 5 -11.17 -18.00 7.04
CA VAL A 5 -10.40 -16.97 6.31
C VAL A 5 -8.98 -17.46 6.02
N PHE A 6 -8.36 -18.12 6.99
CA PHE A 6 -7.00 -18.62 6.87
C PHE A 6 -6.86 -19.68 5.77
N TYR A 7 -7.69 -20.74 5.82
CA TYR A 7 -7.58 -21.83 4.86
C TYR A 7 -7.93 -21.39 3.43
N PHE A 8 -8.91 -20.50 3.28
CA PHE A 8 -9.29 -19.99 1.97
C PHE A 8 -8.16 -19.14 1.35
N ALA A 9 -7.61 -18.20 2.11
CA ALA A 9 -6.49 -17.37 1.64
C ALA A 9 -5.25 -18.20 1.33
N ALA A 10 -4.90 -19.16 2.20
CA ALA A 10 -3.74 -20.02 2.00
C ALA A 10 -3.89 -20.92 0.76
N ALA A 11 -5.05 -21.54 0.58
CA ALA A 11 -5.32 -22.37 -0.59
C ALA A 11 -5.25 -21.54 -1.88
N PHE A 12 -5.84 -20.34 -1.89
CA PHE A 12 -5.80 -19.46 -3.04
C PHE A 12 -4.37 -19.03 -3.41
N ILE A 13 -3.57 -18.59 -2.44
CA ILE A 13 -2.18 -18.18 -2.65
C ILE A 13 -1.34 -19.35 -3.17
N LEU A 14 -1.50 -20.54 -2.59
CA LEU A 14 -0.76 -21.73 -3.01
C LEU A 14 -1.11 -22.15 -4.44
N ILE A 15 -2.40 -22.21 -4.77
CA ILE A 15 -2.86 -22.57 -6.13
C ILE A 15 -2.36 -21.54 -7.13
N PHE A 16 -2.50 -20.25 -6.84
CA PHE A 16 -2.01 -19.18 -7.71
C PHE A 16 -0.51 -19.29 -7.95
N GLY A 17 0.28 -19.47 -6.88
CA GLY A 17 1.73 -19.65 -6.98
C GLY A 17 2.12 -20.88 -7.80
N LEU A 18 1.45 -22.02 -7.60
CA LEU A 18 1.70 -23.25 -8.36
C LEU A 18 1.40 -23.08 -9.85
N VAL A 19 0.31 -22.38 -10.20
CA VAL A 19 -0.03 -22.09 -11.60
C VAL A 19 1.03 -21.19 -12.25
N VAL A 20 1.45 -20.13 -11.57
CA VAL A 20 2.49 -19.22 -12.09
C VAL A 20 3.82 -19.96 -12.31
N ILE A 21 4.22 -20.84 -11.40
CA ILE A 21 5.44 -21.64 -11.52
C ILE A 21 5.33 -22.67 -12.65
N ALA A 22 4.17 -23.31 -12.82
CA ALA A 22 3.96 -24.32 -13.84
C ALA A 22 3.88 -23.72 -15.26
N THR A 23 3.39 -22.48 -15.41
CA THR A 23 3.20 -21.83 -16.72
C THR A 23 3.73 -20.39 -16.74
N PRO A 24 5.06 -20.17 -16.69
CA PRO A 24 5.62 -18.83 -16.50
C PRO A 24 5.38 -17.88 -17.69
N GLN A 25 5.42 -18.36 -18.94
CA GLN A 25 5.18 -17.53 -20.12
C GLN A 25 3.73 -17.06 -20.20
N ALA A 26 2.78 -17.99 -20.09
CA ALA A 26 1.35 -17.67 -20.11
C ALA A 26 0.95 -16.79 -18.92
N ALA A 27 1.52 -17.04 -17.72
CA ALA A 27 1.32 -16.19 -16.56
C ALA A 27 1.81 -14.76 -16.81
N GLY A 28 2.98 -14.59 -17.44
CA GLY A 28 3.49 -13.28 -17.83
C GLY A 28 2.52 -12.52 -18.75
N GLU A 29 2.01 -13.19 -19.79
CA GLU A 29 1.03 -12.59 -20.71
C GLU A 29 -0.27 -12.20 -19.99
N TRP A 30 -0.81 -13.08 -19.14
CA TRP A 30 -2.04 -12.81 -18.39
C TRP A 30 -1.86 -11.66 -17.39
N LEU A 31 -0.74 -11.62 -16.66
CA LEU A 31 -0.44 -10.56 -15.70
C LEU A 31 -0.25 -9.21 -16.40
N LEU A 32 0.45 -9.17 -17.53
CA LEU A 32 0.62 -7.96 -18.32
C LEU A 32 -0.70 -7.49 -18.93
N ALA A 33 -1.52 -8.41 -19.46
CA ALA A 33 -2.84 -8.08 -19.96
C ALA A 33 -3.73 -7.49 -18.85
N ALA A 34 -3.72 -8.09 -17.65
CA ALA A 34 -4.46 -7.60 -16.49
C ALA A 34 -3.94 -6.23 -16.02
N GLN A 35 -2.62 -6.05 -15.95
CA GLN A 35 -1.99 -4.77 -15.60
C GLN A 35 -2.39 -3.66 -16.58
N ASN A 36 -2.29 -3.92 -17.89
CA ASN A 36 -2.66 -2.95 -18.92
C ASN A 36 -4.14 -2.62 -18.88
N TRP A 37 -5.00 -3.62 -18.68
CA TRP A 37 -6.43 -3.40 -18.52
C TRP A 37 -6.75 -2.54 -17.30
N ALA A 38 -6.13 -2.83 -16.15
CA ALA A 38 -6.30 -2.06 -14.93
C ALA A 38 -5.82 -0.62 -15.09
N ALA A 39 -4.66 -0.41 -15.70
CA ALA A 39 -4.11 0.92 -15.98
C ALA A 39 -5.04 1.75 -16.88
N ASN A 40 -5.54 1.16 -17.96
CA ASN A 40 -6.38 1.88 -18.93
C ASN A 40 -7.81 2.13 -18.43
N THR A 41 -8.38 1.20 -17.66
CA THR A 41 -9.79 1.27 -17.24
C THR A 41 -9.95 1.96 -15.89
N VAL A 42 -9.07 1.64 -14.93
CA VAL A 42 -9.17 2.07 -13.53
C VAL A 42 -8.16 3.17 -13.19
N GLY A 43 -7.17 3.44 -14.04
CA GLY A 43 -6.09 4.39 -13.77
C GLY A 43 -6.59 5.81 -13.44
N TRP A 44 -7.57 6.33 -14.19
CA TRP A 44 -8.14 7.66 -13.91
C TRP A 44 -8.82 7.73 -12.54
N TYR A 45 -9.57 6.67 -12.17
CA TYR A 45 -10.24 6.57 -10.88
C TYR A 45 -9.23 6.45 -9.75
N TYR A 46 -8.18 5.65 -9.96
CA TYR A 46 -7.09 5.47 -9.00
C TYR A 46 -6.38 6.80 -8.69
N MET A 47 -6.02 7.57 -9.73
CA MET A 47 -5.41 8.90 -9.55
C MET A 47 -6.33 9.86 -8.81
N LEU A 48 -7.61 9.91 -9.18
CA LEU A 48 -8.60 10.76 -8.51
C LEU A 48 -8.77 10.36 -7.04
N ALA A 49 -8.89 9.08 -6.74
CA ALA A 49 -9.03 8.56 -5.38
C ALA A 49 -7.81 8.90 -4.52
N MET A 50 -6.59 8.74 -5.05
CA MET A 50 -5.37 9.14 -4.36
C MET A 50 -5.37 10.63 -4.01
N THR A 51 -5.71 11.49 -4.96
CA THR A 51 -5.81 12.94 -4.72
C THR A 51 -6.87 13.25 -3.67
N LEU A 52 -8.05 12.62 -3.75
CA LEU A 52 -9.13 12.82 -2.79
C LEU A 52 -8.75 12.36 -1.37
N TYR A 53 -8.05 11.23 -1.22
CA TYR A 53 -7.57 10.76 0.07
C TYR A 53 -6.53 11.71 0.65
N LEU A 54 -5.61 12.24 -0.17
CA LEU A 54 -4.64 13.24 0.27
C LEU A 54 -5.35 14.51 0.77
N ILE A 55 -6.29 15.04 -0.02
CA ILE A 55 -7.09 16.20 0.37
C ILE A 55 -7.85 15.92 1.67
N PHE A 56 -8.50 14.76 1.76
CA PHE A 56 -9.25 14.36 2.95
C PHE A 56 -8.37 14.34 4.21
N VAL A 57 -7.18 13.76 4.14
CA VAL A 57 -6.24 13.71 5.27
C VAL A 57 -5.76 15.11 5.66
N ILE A 58 -5.39 15.95 4.69
CA ILE A 58 -4.93 17.32 4.95
C ILE A 58 -6.06 18.17 5.55
N THR A 59 -7.26 18.12 4.97
CA THR A 59 -8.42 18.84 5.48
C THR A 59 -8.77 18.37 6.89
N THR A 60 -8.73 17.06 7.16
CA THR A 60 -9.00 16.52 8.50
C THR A 60 -7.96 17.02 9.51
N ALA A 61 -6.68 16.99 9.15
CA ALA A 61 -5.59 17.46 10.01
C ALA A 61 -5.68 18.97 10.33
N LEU A 62 -6.11 19.80 9.36
CA LEU A 62 -6.26 21.25 9.55
C LEU A 62 -7.60 21.65 10.19
N SER A 63 -8.61 20.79 10.10
CA SER A 63 -9.93 21.03 10.68
C SER A 63 -9.93 20.89 12.21
N GLY A 64 -11.06 21.24 12.84
CA GLY A 64 -11.28 21.00 14.27
C GLY A 64 -11.15 19.51 14.67
N TYR A 65 -11.37 18.58 13.73
CA TYR A 65 -11.26 17.14 13.99
C TYR A 65 -9.81 16.68 14.24
N GLY A 66 -8.81 17.40 13.74
CA GLY A 66 -7.39 17.09 13.99
C GLY A 66 -6.96 17.26 15.46
N LYS A 67 -7.78 17.96 16.26
CA LYS A 67 -7.55 18.13 17.70
C LYS A 67 -8.13 16.99 18.55
N ILE A 68 -8.91 16.10 17.94
CA ILE A 68 -9.52 14.98 18.64
C ILE A 68 -8.43 13.95 18.93
N LYS A 69 -8.32 13.61 20.20
CA LYS A 69 -7.41 12.59 20.69
C LYS A 69 -7.97 11.20 20.38
N LEU A 70 -7.14 10.32 19.81
CA LEU A 70 -7.49 8.93 19.54
C LEU A 70 -7.29 8.09 20.81
N GLY A 71 -8.24 8.18 21.74
CA GLY A 71 -8.21 7.52 23.04
C GLY A 71 -9.22 8.15 23.99
N ALA A 72 -9.22 7.75 25.26
CA ALA A 72 -9.97 8.49 26.28
C ALA A 72 -9.32 9.86 26.51
N ASP A 73 -10.13 10.83 26.96
CA ASP A 73 -9.66 12.21 27.17
C ASP A 73 -8.46 12.30 28.12
N HIS A 74 -8.33 11.34 29.04
CA HIS A 74 -7.27 11.26 30.05
C HIS A 74 -6.07 10.39 29.67
N ASP A 75 -6.05 9.74 28.50
CA ASP A 75 -4.95 8.82 28.13
C ASP A 75 -3.65 9.58 27.81
N GLU A 76 -2.49 9.14 28.24
CA GLU A 76 -1.23 9.78 27.81
C GLU A 76 -0.62 9.01 26.62
N PRO A 77 0.17 9.66 25.74
CA PRO A 77 0.86 8.94 24.68
C PRO A 77 1.75 7.83 25.25
N GLU A 78 1.54 6.58 24.81
CA GLU A 78 2.33 5.43 25.27
C GLU A 78 3.81 5.52 24.87
N PHE A 79 4.10 6.24 23.78
CA PHE A 79 5.45 6.40 23.23
C PHE A 79 5.84 7.88 23.21
N SER A 80 7.12 8.14 23.47
CA SER A 80 7.69 9.48 23.27
C SER A 80 7.60 9.88 21.80
N TYR A 81 7.50 11.19 21.52
CA TYR A 81 7.39 11.71 20.15
C TYR A 81 8.48 11.19 19.21
N LEU A 82 9.72 11.09 19.70
CA LEU A 82 10.84 10.60 18.91
C LEU A 82 10.70 9.10 18.58
N SER A 83 10.27 8.30 19.56
CA SER A 83 10.02 6.87 19.35
C SER A 83 8.86 6.65 18.39
N TRP A 84 7.76 7.39 18.54
CA TRP A 84 6.61 7.35 17.64
C TRP A 84 6.99 7.74 16.20
N ALA A 85 7.74 8.83 16.01
CA ALA A 85 8.21 9.25 14.69
C ALA A 85 9.13 8.19 14.06
N GLY A 86 9.99 7.55 14.86
CA GLY A 86 10.83 6.44 14.42
C GLY A 86 10.02 5.22 13.96
N MET A 87 8.95 4.87 14.68
CA MET A 87 8.04 3.78 14.27
C MET A 87 7.33 4.08 12.95
N LEU A 88 6.85 5.31 12.75
CA LEU A 88 6.24 5.72 11.48
C LEU A 88 7.23 5.65 10.31
N PHE A 89 8.47 6.07 10.53
CA PHE A 89 9.52 5.96 9.51
C PHE A 89 9.83 4.50 9.18
N ALA A 90 9.99 3.65 10.19
CA ALA A 90 10.25 2.23 10.00
C ALA A 90 9.10 1.51 9.27
N ALA A 91 7.84 1.88 9.55
CA ALA A 91 6.68 1.35 8.85
C ALA A 91 6.59 1.82 7.38
N GLY A 92 7.11 3.01 7.06
CA GLY A 92 7.06 3.60 5.73
C GLY A 92 8.18 3.16 4.78
N ILE A 93 9.38 2.89 5.29
CA ILE A 93 10.52 2.49 4.47
C ILE A 93 10.40 1.02 4.06
N SER A 94 10.41 0.77 2.74
CA SER A 94 10.34 -0.57 2.15
C SER A 94 11.51 -0.83 1.19
N VAL A 95 11.78 -2.11 0.89
CA VAL A 95 12.80 -2.52 -0.10
C VAL A 95 12.56 -1.87 -1.48
N THR A 96 11.29 -1.62 -1.81
CA THR A 96 10.86 -0.96 -3.04
C THR A 96 11.47 0.44 -3.17
N LEU A 97 11.53 1.21 -2.07
CA LEU A 97 12.14 2.55 -2.09
C LEU A 97 13.61 2.50 -2.47
N PHE A 98 14.38 1.54 -1.92
CA PHE A 98 15.80 1.39 -2.25
C PHE A 98 16.04 1.04 -3.72
N PHE A 99 15.16 0.23 -4.32
CA PHE A 99 15.22 -0.09 -5.74
C PHE A 99 14.91 1.15 -6.60
N PHE A 100 13.76 1.79 -6.35
CA PHE A 100 13.27 2.90 -7.17
C PHE A 100 14.07 4.20 -6.99
N CYS A 101 14.69 4.44 -5.82
CA CYS A 101 15.58 5.59 -5.62
C CYS A 101 16.73 5.66 -6.63
N VAL A 102 17.19 4.51 -7.15
CA VAL A 102 18.25 4.46 -8.16
C VAL A 102 17.66 4.27 -9.56
N SER A 103 16.65 3.39 -9.71
CA SER A 103 16.13 3.08 -11.04
C SER A 103 15.32 4.24 -11.64
N GLU A 104 14.50 4.91 -10.84
CA GLU A 104 13.58 5.95 -11.34
C GLU A 104 14.33 7.15 -11.93
N PRO A 105 15.37 7.74 -11.28
CA PRO A 105 16.13 8.84 -11.89
C PRO A 105 16.83 8.42 -13.19
N LEU A 106 17.42 7.22 -13.23
CA LEU A 106 18.12 6.73 -14.41
C LEU A 106 17.16 6.53 -15.60
N THR A 107 15.95 6.03 -15.35
CA THR A 107 14.95 5.82 -16.40
C THR A 107 14.29 7.12 -16.89
N HIS A 108 14.27 8.19 -16.08
CA HIS A 108 13.73 9.49 -16.50
C HIS A 108 14.78 10.43 -17.14
N MET A 109 16.07 10.19 -16.91
CA MET A 109 17.16 10.99 -17.51
C MET A 109 17.62 10.49 -18.90
N LEU A 110 17.33 9.23 -19.24
CA LEU A 110 17.62 8.61 -20.53
C LEU A 110 16.40 8.66 -21.46
#